data_AF-A0A173SAL5-F1
#
_entry.id   AF-A0A173SAL5-F1
#
_cell.length_a   1.000
_cell.length_b   1.000
_cell.length_c   1.000
_cell.angle_alpha   90.00
_cell.angle_beta   90.00
_cell.angle_gamma   90.00
#
_symmetry.space_group_name_H-M   'P 1'
#
loop_
_entity.id
_entity.type
_entity.pdbx_description
1 polymer ?
#
loop_
_entity_poly.entity_id
_entity_poly.type
_entity_poly.pdbx_seq_one_letter_code
_entity_poly.pdbx_strand_id
1 'polypeptide(L)' 'MNRFEKMHGKPGAKYGIYNKQAKKFQFGICEDTPMLAEARLWQKIGDDARKWRFEVKRLPDKEK' A
#
# COMPACT_ATOMS: atom_id res chain seq x y z
N MET A 1 -1.65 12.75 -2.52
CA MET A 1 -0.34 12.10 -2.68
C MET A 1 0.22 12.52 -4.02
N ASN A 2 1.33 13.25 -4.01
CA ASN A 2 1.85 13.83 -5.24
C ASN A 2 2.48 12.73 -6.11
N ARG A 3 2.55 12.93 -7.43
CA ARG A 3 3.11 11.93 -8.37
C ARG A 3 4.53 11.48 -7.98
N PHE A 4 5.31 12.42 -7.44
CA PHE A 4 6.65 12.17 -6.91
C PHE A 4 6.64 11.19 -5.72
N GLU A 5 5.76 11.40 -4.74
CA GLU A 5 5.61 10.49 -3.58
C GLU A 5 5.06 9.11 -3.99
N LYS A 6 4.24 9.03 -5.04
CA LYS A 6 3.76 7.75 -5.57
C LYS A 6 4.89 6.88 -6.11
N MET A 7 5.87 7.51 -6.77
CA MET A 7 6.95 6.81 -7.47
C MET A 7 8.16 6.57 -6.56
N HIS A 8 8.53 7.56 -5.75
CA HIS A 8 9.72 7.49 -4.88
C HIS A 8 9.42 7.15 -3.43
N GLY A 9 8.14 7.16 -3.02
CA GLY A 9 7.79 7.06 -1.61
C GLY A 9 8.27 8.27 -0.80
N LYS A 10 8.14 8.19 0.51
CA LYS A 10 8.79 9.11 1.45
C LYS A 10 9.90 8.33 2.16
N PRO A 11 11.13 8.87 2.26
CA PRO A 11 12.21 8.20 2.98
C PRO A 11 11.79 7.91 4.43
N GLY A 12 12.00 6.68 4.88
CA GLY A 12 11.57 6.19 6.20
C GLY A 12 10.10 5.74 6.29
N ALA A 13 9.27 6.00 5.27
CA ALA A 13 7.90 5.51 5.25
C ALA A 13 7.83 4.14 4.58
N LYS A 14 6.98 3.26 5.13
CA LYS A 14 6.55 2.04 4.46
C LYS A 14 5.09 2.16 4.03
N TYR A 15 4.75 1.48 2.96
CA TYR A 15 3.43 1.48 2.35
C TYR A 15 2.88 0.07 2.31
N GLY A 16 1.59 -0.04 2.60
CA GLY A 16 0.86 -1.30 2.57
C GLY A 16 -0.54 -1.11 2.02
N ILE A 17 -1.25 -2.22 1.86
CA ILE A 17 -2.60 -2.23 1.33
C ILE A 17 -3.60 -2.25 2.47
N TYR A 18 -4.38 -1.19 2.58
CA TYR A 18 -5.46 -1.03 3.54
C TYR A 18 -6.79 -1.41 2.88
N ASN A 19 -7.50 -2.36 3.49
CA ASN A 19 -8.86 -2.69 3.09
C ASN A 19 -9.85 -1.78 3.84
N LYS A 20 -10.57 -0.91 3.11
CA LYS A 20 -11.58 0.00 3.68
C LYS A 20 -12.73 -0.74 4.36
N GLN A 21 -13.15 -1.87 3.81
CA GLN A 21 -14.27 -2.66 4.33
C GLN A 21 -13.90 -3.35 5.64
N ALA A 22 -12.71 -3.95 5.70
CA ALA A 22 -12.19 -4.62 6.90
C ALA A 22 -11.49 -3.66 7.88
N LYS A 23 -11.31 -2.39 7.49
CA LYS A 23 -10.61 -1.32 8.22
C LYS A 23 -9.20 -1.70 8.72
N LYS A 24 -8.48 -2.55 7.98
CA LYS A 24 -7.15 -3.05 8.38
C LYS A 24 -6.20 -3.22 7.19
N PHE A 25 -4.90 -3.21 7.48
CA PHE A 25 -3.88 -3.61 6.51
C PHE A 25 -3.99 -5.11 6.25
N GLN A 26 -3.87 -5.51 4.98
CA GLN A 26 -3.94 -6.90 4.54
C GLN A 26 -2.72 -7.28 3.69
N PHE A 27 -2.65 -8.56 3.34
CA PHE A 27 -1.67 -9.14 2.42
C PHE A 27 -0.20 -9.14 2.91
N GLY A 28 0.09 -8.54 4.07
CA GLY A 28 1.45 -8.45 4.61
C GLY A 28 2.38 -7.63 3.73
N ILE A 29 1.84 -6.69 2.94
CA ILE A 29 2.62 -5.85 2.02
C ILE A 29 3.23 -4.69 2.82
N CYS A 30 4.55 -4.56 2.75
CA CYS A 30 5.34 -3.52 3.39
C CYS A 30 6.45 -3.10 2.42
N GLU A 31 6.15 -2.09 1.59
CA GLU A 31 7.02 -1.65 0.50
C GLU A 31 7.46 -0.20 0.70
N ASP A 32 8.60 0.18 0.14
CA ASP A 32 9.15 1.53 0.29
C ASP A 32 8.39 2.59 -0.53
N THR A 33 7.66 2.16 -1.56
CA THR A 33 6.89 3.07 -2.41
C THR A 33 5.44 2.61 -2.55
N PRO A 34 4.51 3.56 -2.74
CA PRO A 34 3.10 3.23 -2.99
C PRO A 34 2.91 2.36 -4.24
N MET A 35 3.68 2.64 -5.27
CA MET A 35 3.63 1.91 -6.54
C MET A 35 4.05 0.45 -6.37
N LEU A 36 5.08 0.17 -5.56
CA LEU A 36 5.47 -1.21 -5.25
C LEU A 36 4.38 -1.93 -4.45
N ALA A 37 3.78 -1.26 -3.46
CA ALA A 37 2.68 -1.84 -2.70
C ALA A 37 1.48 -2.21 -3.59
N GLU A 38 1.14 -1.34 -4.55
CA GLU A 38 0.10 -1.61 -5.54
C GLU A 38 0.49 -2.78 -6.46
N ALA A 39 1.71 -2.78 -7.00
CA ALA A 39 2.19 -3.88 -7.85
C ALA A 39 2.16 -5.23 -7.12
N ARG A 40 2.54 -5.26 -5.83
CA ARG A 40 2.43 -6.47 -4.98
C ARG A 40 0.98 -6.91 -4.76
N LEU A 41 0.04 -5.97 -4.67
CA LEU A 41 -1.38 -6.30 -4.59
C LEU A 41 -1.82 -7.02 -5.87
N TRP A 42 -1.51 -6.44 -7.03
CA TRP A 42 -1.81 -7.06 -8.33
C TRP A 42 -1.17 -8.44 -8.47
N GLN A 43 0.06 -8.63 -7.99
CA GLN A 43 0.70 -9.95 -7.99
C GLN A 43 -0.01 -10.97 -7.08
N LYS A 44 -0.60 -10.54 -5.95
CA LYS A 44 -1.25 -11.46 -4.99
C LYS A 44 -2.68 -11.82 -5.35
N ILE A 45 -3.48 -10.87 -5.84
CA ILE A 45 -4.91 -11.07 -6.06
C ILE A 45 -5.37 -10.79 -7.51
N GLY A 46 -4.45 -10.38 -8.40
CA GLY A 46 -4.77 -10.10 -9.80
C GLY A 46 -5.83 -9.02 -9.94
N ASP A 47 -6.84 -9.29 -10.76
CA ASP A 47 -7.93 -8.35 -11.09
C ASP A 47 -8.75 -7.94 -9.85
N ASP A 48 -8.74 -8.74 -8.80
CA ASP A 48 -9.39 -8.43 -7.52
C ASP A 48 -8.82 -7.17 -6.86
N ALA A 49 -7.60 -6.76 -7.24
CA ALA A 49 -6.95 -5.51 -6.83
C ALA A 49 -7.66 -4.27 -7.37
N ARG A 50 -8.40 -4.38 -8.47
CA ARG A 50 -9.15 -3.27 -9.09
C ARG A 50 -10.34 -2.83 -8.22
N LYS A 51 -10.74 -3.62 -7.23
CA LYS A 51 -11.86 -3.30 -6.35
C LYS A 51 -11.51 -2.05 -5.51
N TRP A 52 -12.42 -1.08 -5.51
CA TRP A 52 -12.33 0.19 -4.78
C TRP A 52 -12.07 0.06 -3.26
N ARG A 53 -12.22 -1.15 -2.71
CA ARG A 53 -12.01 -1.49 -1.29
C ARG A 53 -10.55 -1.48 -0.87
N PHE A 54 -9.60 -1.63 -1.80
CA PHE A 54 -8.17 -1.64 -1.48
C PHE A 54 -7.56 -0.27 -1.77
N GLU A 55 -6.85 0.27 -0.78
CA GLU A 55 -6.10 1.51 -0.91
C GLU A 55 -4.66 1.34 -0.45
N VAL A 56 -3.73 1.94 -1.19
CA VAL A 56 -2.37 2.08 -0.71
C VAL A 56 -2.32 3.15 0.36
N LYS A 57 -1.89 2.79 1.57
CA LYS A 57 -1.68 3.71 2.70
C LYS A 57 -0.30 3.54 3.29
N ARG A 58 0.20 4.63 3.89
CA ARG A 58 1.39 4.56 4.74
C ARG A 58 1.08 3.67 5.92
N LEU A 59 1.94 2.70 6.17
CA LEU A 59 1.95 1.97 7.42
C LEU A 59 2.31 2.97 8.52
N PRO A 60 1.65 2.89 9.70
CA PRO A 60 2.10 3.66 10.84
C PRO A 60 3.57 3.32 11.07
N ASP A 61 4.40 4.34 11.29
CA ASP A 61 5.76 4.14 11.75
C ASP A 61 5.64 3.28 13.02
N LYS A 62 6.30 2.12 13.04
CA LYS A 62 6.43 1.40 14.31
C LYS A 62 7.31 2.30 15.16
N GLU A 63 6.67 3.20 15.90
CA GLU A 63 7.28 3.85 17.04
C GLU A 63 7.93 2.73 17.85
N LYS A 64 9.23 2.93 18.05
CA LYS A 64 10.20 1.99 18.56
C LYS A 64 9.86 1.57 19.99
#